data_AF-A0A1J3FI12-F1
#
_entry.id   AF-A0A1J3FI12-F1
#
_cell.length_a   1.000
_cell.length_b   1.000
_cell.length_c   1.000
_cell.angle_alpha   90.00
_cell.angle_beta   90.00
_cell.angle_gamma   90.00
#
_symmetry.space_group_name_H-M   'P 1'
#
loop_
_entity.id
_entity.type
_entity.pdbx_description
1 polymer ?
#
loop_
_entity_poly.entity_id
_entity_poly.type
_entity_poly.pdbx_seq_one_letter_code
_entity_poly.pdbx_strand_id
1 'polypeptide(L)' 'NKTNICLIPKNPKAERMMEYRPISLSNVAYKILAKLLSKRLKKILPSIISDTQAAFVQGRLISDNILVAHELLHALSSK' A
#
# COMPACT_ATOMS: atom_id res chain seq x y z
N ASN A 1 -25.58 -0.01 3.30
CA ASN A 1 -24.53 -0.37 2.34
C ASN A 1 -24.39 -1.90 2.36
N LYS A 2 -24.83 -2.62 1.32
CA LYS A 2 -24.61 -4.08 1.21
C LYS A 2 -23.32 -4.29 0.43
N THR A 3 -22.30 -4.85 1.07
CA THR A 3 -20.98 -5.11 0.46
C THR A 3 -20.79 -6.61 0.43
N ASN A 4 -20.53 -7.17 -0.76
CA ASN A 4 -20.23 -8.59 -0.88
C ASN A 4 -18.77 -8.83 -0.46
N ILE A 5 -18.53 -9.82 0.39
CA ILE A 5 -17.18 -10.23 0.78
C ILE A 5 -16.81 -11.46 -0.05
N CYS A 6 -15.70 -11.38 -0.76
CA CYS A 6 -15.11 -12.49 -1.50
C CYS A 6 -13.82 -12.93 -0.82
N LEU A 7 -13.58 -14.24 -0.73
CA LEU A 7 -12.36 -14.80 -0.15
C LEU A 7 -11.40 -15.20 -1.27
N ILE A 8 -10.22 -14.57 -1.32
CA ILE A 8 -9.17 -14.93 -2.29
C ILE A 8 -8.07 -15.73 -1.58
N PRO A 9 -7.69 -16.92 -2.07
CA PRO A 9 -6.63 -17.70 -1.46
C PRO A 9 -5.28 -16.96 -1.52
N LYS A 10 -4.50 -17.02 -0.44
CA LYS A 10 -3.13 -16.47 -0.37
C LYS A 10 -2.13 -17.35 -1.10
N ASN A 11 -2.33 -18.68 -1.01
CA ASN A 11 -1.48 -19.73 -1.56
C ASN A 11 -2.32 -20.70 -2.41
N PRO A 12 -1.74 -21.43 -3.37
CA PRO A 12 -2.49 -22.35 -4.24
C PRO A 12 -3.24 -23.49 -3.52
N LYS A 13 -2.78 -23.89 -2.34
CA LYS A 13 -3.39 -24.95 -1.51
C LYS A 13 -3.86 -24.35 -0.18
N ALA A 14 -4.82 -23.43 -0.25
CA ALA A 14 -5.43 -22.86 0.95
C ALA A 14 -6.45 -23.85 1.53
N GLU A 15 -6.26 -24.24 2.79
CA GLU A 15 -7.10 -25.17 3.54
C GLU A 15 -7.69 -24.52 4.80
N ARG A 16 -6.98 -23.55 5.38
CA ARG A 16 -7.39 -22.87 6.62
C ARG A 16 -7.91 -21.48 6.32
N MET A 17 -8.88 -21.01 7.10
CA MET A 17 -9.48 -19.68 6.92
C MET A 17 -8.46 -18.52 6.92
N MET A 18 -7.39 -18.63 7.72
CA MET A 18 -6.30 -17.64 7.78
C MET A 18 -5.51 -17.51 6.47
N GLU A 19 -5.60 -18.50 5.59
CA GLU A 19 -4.93 -18.54 4.29
C GLU A 19 -5.75 -17.85 3.21
N TYR A 20 -6.91 -17.28 3.54
CA TYR A 20 -7.70 -16.47 2.64
C TYR A 20 -7.56 -14.98 2.99
N ARG A 21 -7.61 -14.14 1.96
CA ARG A 21 -7.74 -12.69 2.05
C ARG A 21 -9.20 -12.30 1.80
N PRO A 22 -9.92 -11.75 2.79
CA PRO A 22 -11.24 -11.20 2.53
C PRO A 22 -11.10 -9.90 1.73
N ILE A 23 -11.81 -9.80 0.60
CA ILE A 23 -11.89 -8.60 -0.23
C ILE A 23 -13.34 -8.13 -0.24
N SER A 24 -13.53 -6.87 0.12
CA SER A 24 -14.81 -6.18 0.04
C SER A 24 -15.09 -5.72 -1.39
N LEU A 25 -16.06 -6.36 -2.05
CA LEU A 25 -16.57 -5.96 -3.35
C LEU A 25 -17.55 -4.80 -3.17
N SER A 26 -16.99 -3.60 -3.05
CA SER A 26 -17.76 -2.36 -2.92
C SER A 26 -18.46 -1.99 -4.23
N ASN A 27 -19.61 -1.33 -4.13
CA ASN A 27 -20.32 -0.80 -5.29
C ASN A 27 -19.50 0.27 -6.04
N VAL A 28 -19.85 0.51 -7.31
CA VAL A 28 -19.14 1.45 -8.18
C VAL A 28 -19.21 2.88 -7.65
N ALA A 29 -20.35 3.31 -7.11
CA ALA A 29 -20.51 4.65 -6.54
C ALA A 29 -19.51 4.93 -5.41
N TYR A 30 -19.30 3.97 -4.50
CA TYR A 30 -18.32 4.06 -3.43
C TYR A 30 -16.89 4.15 -3.98
N LYS A 31 -16.56 3.38 -5.01
CA LYS A 31 -15.25 3.45 -5.67
C LYS A 31 -15.00 4.81 -6.32
N ILE A 32 -16.03 5.43 -6.92
CA ILE A 32 -15.95 6.78 -7.50
C ILE A 32 -15.65 7.81 -6.40
N LEU A 33 -16.40 7.77 -5.29
CA LEU A 33 -16.18 8.68 -4.16
C LEU A 33 -14.78 8.51 -3.56
N ALA A 34 -14.35 7.27 -3.32
CA ALA A 34 -13.01 6.96 -2.81
C ALA A 34 -11.91 7.50 -3.75
N LYS A 35 -12.08 7.36 -5.07
CA LYS A 35 -11.13 7.88 -6.06
C LYS A 35 -11.10 9.41 -6.10
N LEU A 36 -12.25 10.07 -5.95
CA LEU A 36 -12.32 11.53 -5.88
C LEU A 36 -11.57 12.04 -4.64
N LEU A 37 -11.81 11.42 -3.48
CA LEU A 37 -11.13 11.77 -2.23
C LEU A 37 -9.62 11.54 -2.33
N SER A 38 -9.18 10.39 -2.88
CA SER A 38 -7.74 10.13 -3.02
C SER A 38 -7.05 11.13 -3.95
N LYS A 39 -7.71 11.57 -5.03
CA LYS A 39 -7.20 12.62 -5.92
C LYS A 39 -7.06 13.97 -5.22
N ARG A 40 -7.96 14.30 -4.28
CA ARG A 40 -7.87 15.52 -3.46
C ARG A 40 -6.73 15.42 -2.45
N LEU A 41 -6.66 14.32 -1.69
CA LEU A 41 -5.62 14.08 -0.68
C LEU A 41 -4.22 14.04 -1.28
N LYS A 42 -4.07 13.50 -2.49
CA LYS A 42 -2.79 13.47 -3.20
C LYS A 42 -2.11 14.84 -3.31
N LYS A 43 -2.86 15.94 -3.36
CA LYS A 43 -2.30 17.30 -3.44
C LYS A 43 -1.58 17.74 -2.17
N ILE A 44 -2.07 17.29 -1.01
CA ILE A 44 -1.52 17.66 0.31
C ILE A 44 -0.58 16.59 0.85
N LEU A 45 -0.62 15.38 0.28
CA LEU A 45 0.17 14.24 0.74
C LEU A 45 1.69 14.57 0.84
N PRO A 46 2.32 15.29 -0.12
CA PRO A 46 3.75 15.60 -0.03
C PRO A 46 4.14 16.45 1.19
N SER A 47 3.23 17.25 1.75
CA SER A 47 3.55 18.12 2.89
C SER A 47 3.29 17.46 4.26
N ILE A 48 2.70 16.26 4.28
CA ILE A 48 2.30 15.59 5.53
C ILE A 48 2.94 14.21 5.72
N ILE A 49 3.66 13.69 4.72
CA ILE A 49 4.34 12.40 4.79
C ILE A 49 5.85 12.59 4.88
N SER A 50 6.53 11.61 5.50
CA SER A 50 8.00 11.54 5.50
C SER A 50 8.55 11.30 4.11
N ASP A 51 9.76 11.78 3.83
CA ASP A 51 10.51 11.48 2.60
C ASP A 51 10.85 10.00 2.47
N THR A 52 11.01 9.30 3.59
CA THR A 52 11.26 7.85 3.62
C THR A 52 10.01 7.01 3.33
N GLN A 53 8.83 7.61 3.21
CA GLN A 53 7.62 6.89 2.84
C GLN A 53 7.59 6.68 1.32
N ALA A 54 7.99 5.49 0.86
CA ALA A 54 8.01 5.14 -0.56
C ALA A 54 6.69 4.55 -1.09
N ALA A 55 5.94 3.82 -0.25
CA ALA A 55 4.76 3.10 -0.70
C ALA A 55 3.58 4.06 -0.99
N PHE A 56 2.85 3.78 -2.08
CA PHE A 56 1.61 4.47 -2.47
C PHE A 56 1.75 5.98 -2.77
N VAL A 57 2.97 6.46 -3.01
CA VAL A 57 3.26 7.84 -3.44
C VAL A 57 3.68 7.82 -4.90
N GLN A 58 3.15 8.72 -5.72
CA GLN A 58 3.55 8.78 -7.12
C GLN A 58 5.02 9.18 -7.24
N GLY A 59 5.78 8.45 -8.05
CA GLY A 59 7.18 8.77 -8.35
C GLY A 59 8.19 8.30 -7.29
N ARG A 60 7.74 7.61 -6.23
CA ARG A 60 8.63 6.96 -5.27
C ARG A 60 8.57 5.44 -5.48
N LEU A 61 9.73 4.80 -5.52
CA LEU A 61 9.85 3.36 -5.70
C LEU A 61 10.35 2.70 -4.42
N ILE A 62 9.97 1.44 -4.21
CA ILE A 62 10.46 0.67 -3.04
C ILE A 62 11.97 0.45 -3.09
N SER A 63 12.55 0.42 -4.30
CA SER A 63 14.00 0.32 -4.53
C SER A 63 14.77 1.47 -3.90
N ASP A 64 14.20 2.68 -3.91
CA ASP A 64 14.85 3.88 -3.40
C ASP A 64 15.11 3.72 -1.89
N ASN A 65 14.14 3.18 -1.16
CA ASN A 65 14.28 2.87 0.26
C ASN A 65 15.29 1.74 0.54
N ILE A 66 15.37 0.74 -0.34
CA ILE A 66 16.36 -0.34 -0.21
C ILE A 66 17.77 0.22 -0.36
N LEU A 67 17.98 1.14 -1.30
CA LEU A 67 19.26 1.79 -1.52
C LEU A 67 19.67 2.64 -0.30
N VAL A 68 18.76 3.47 0.21
CA VAL A 68 19.00 4.28 1.42
C VAL A 68 19.36 3.40 2.62
N ALA A 69 18.67 2.27 2.80
CA ALA A 69 18.98 1.33 3.87
C ALA A 69 20.38 0.70 3.71
N HIS A 70 20.76 0.35 2.48
CA HIS A 70 22.08 -0.19 2.18
C HIS A 70 23.20 0.82 2.46
N GLU A 71 23.02 2.08 2.05
CA GLU A 71 23.96 3.18 2.34
C GLU A 71 24.12 3.40 3.85
N LEU A 72 23.01 3.36 4.60
CA LEU A 72 23.03 3.53 6.06
C LEU A 72 23.81 2.40 6.75
N LEU A 73 23.59 1.15 6.34
CA LEU A 73 24.32 -0.01 6.86
C LEU A 73 25.82 0.08 6.54
N HIS A 74 26.16 0.46 5.31
CA HIS A 74 27.55 0.66 4.91
C HIS A 74 28.22 1.76 5.75
N ALA A 75 27.56 2.89 5.96
CA ALA A 75 28.08 4.00 6.76
C ALA A 75 28.33 3.62 8.23
N LEU A 76 27.50 2.73 8.79
CA LEU A 76 27.67 2.22 10.16
C LEU A 76 28.80 1.19 10.27
N SER A 77 28.99 0.35 9.25
CA SER A 77 30.07 -0.65 9.21
C SER A 77 31.44 -0.08 8.83
N SER A 78 31.46 1.10 8.20
CA SER A 78 32.66 1.87 7.86
C SER A 78 33.21 2.70 9.02
N LYS A 79 32.62 2.57 10.22
CA LYS A 79 32.95 3.31 11.44
C LYS A 79 33.39 2.34 12.53
#